data_AF-A0A0F9FDL8-F1
#
_entry.id   AF-A0A0F9FDL8-F1
#
_cell.length_a   1.000
_cell.length_b   1.000
_cell.length_c   1.000
_cell.angle_alpha   90.00
_cell.angle_beta   90.00
_cell.angle_gamma   90.00
#
_symmetry.space_group_name_H-M   'P 1'
#
loop_
_entity.id
_entity.type
_entity.pdbx_description
1 polymer ?
#
loop_
_entity_poly.entity_id
_entity_poly.type
_entity_poly.pdbx_seq_one_letter_code
_entity_poly.pdbx_strand_id
1 'polypeptide(L)' 'MLDLTKYQGIIFDMDGTLIDSMGGHLQAWELTCHAFGYPFDYDYMYSLGGVPTLATVDILNEKYAIPIA' A
#
# COMPACT_ATOMS: atom_id res chain seq x y z
N MET A 1 -26.93 4.27 13.08
CA MET A 1 -25.54 4.30 13.53
C MET A 1 -25.15 2.92 14.02
N LEU A 2 -23.88 2.54 13.89
CA LEU A 2 -23.35 1.30 14.46
C LEU A 2 -23.37 1.39 15.99
N ASP A 3 -23.88 0.35 16.65
CA ASP A 3 -23.80 0.20 18.11
C ASP A 3 -22.51 -0.55 18.47
N LEU A 4 -21.59 0.18 19.12
CA LEU A 4 -20.26 -0.31 19.50
C LEU A 4 -20.12 -0.51 21.03
N THR A 5 -21.21 -0.35 21.79
CA THR A 5 -21.21 -0.33 23.26
C THR A 5 -20.69 -1.62 23.92
N LYS A 6 -20.67 -2.73 23.18
CA LYS A 6 -20.16 -4.03 23.64
C LYS A 6 -18.64 -4.18 23.61
N TYR A 7 -17.90 -3.25 22.99
CA TYR A 7 -16.46 -3.33 22.83
C TYR A 7 -15.73 -2.39 23.80
N GLN A 8 -14.64 -2.86 24.39
CA GLN A 8 -13.81 -2.08 25.33
C GLN A 8 -12.83 -1.14 24.64
N GLY A 9 -12.62 -1.31 23.32
CA GLY A 9 -11.73 -0.50 22.52
C GLY A 9 -11.99 -0.69 21.04
N ILE A 10 -11.61 0.31 20.25
CA ILE A 10 -11.70 0.32 18.81
C ILE A 10 -10.32 0.73 18.29
N ILE A 11 -9.78 -0.08 17.37
CA ILE A 11 -8.50 0.21 16.72
C ILE A 11 -8.81 0.71 15.32
N PHE A 12 -8.20 1.83 14.97
CA PHE A 12 -8.25 2.39 13.63
C PHE A 12 -6.88 2.25 13.01
N ASP A 13 -6.87 1.91 11.73
CA ASP A 13 -5.68 2.10 10.92
C ASP A 13 -5.39 3.61 10.79
N MET A 14 -4.16 3.96 10.43
CA MET A 14 -3.73 5.35 10.32
C MET A 14 -3.91 5.88 8.90
N ASP A 15 -3.25 5.24 7.94
CA ASP A 15 -3.16 5.71 6.56
C ASP A 15 -4.45 5.47 5.80
N GLY A 16 -4.97 6.51 5.14
CA GLY A 16 -6.27 6.46 4.45
C GLY A 16 -7.49 6.31 5.36
N THR A 17 -7.31 6.13 6.67
CA THR A 17 -8.38 6.00 7.67
C THR A 17 -8.46 7.24 8.57
N LEU A 18 -7.37 7.60 9.25
CA LEU A 18 -7.29 8.80 10.09
C LEU A 18 -6.67 9.98 9.35
N ILE A 19 -5.78 9.70 8.38
CA ILE A 19 -5.04 10.70 7.61
C ILE A 19 -5.21 10.44 6.11
N ASP A 20 -5.41 11.49 5.33
CA ASP A 20 -5.43 11.42 3.87
C ASP A 20 -3.98 11.33 3.31
N SER A 21 -3.35 10.17 3.51
CA SER A 21 -1.95 9.90 3.12
C SER A 21 -1.82 9.01 1.88
N MET A 22 -2.91 8.38 1.42
CA MET A 22 -2.85 7.39 0.33
C MET A 22 -2.30 7.96 -0.97
N GLY A 23 -2.66 9.20 -1.32
CA GLY A 23 -2.13 9.87 -2.51
C GLY A 23 -0.61 10.04 -2.45
N GLY A 24 -0.06 10.40 -1.28
CA GLY A 24 1.39 10.51 -1.08
C GLY A 24 2.10 9.17 -1.16
N HIS A 25 1.52 8.11 -0.60
CA HIS A 25 2.06 6.76 -0.72
C HIS A 25 2.14 6.29 -2.18
N LEU A 26 1.11 6.56 -2.98
CA LEU A 26 1.08 6.17 -4.40
C LEU A 26 2.13 6.94 -5.22
N GLN A 27 2.32 8.23 -4.96
CA GLN A 27 3.38 9.01 -5.60
C GLN A 27 4.78 8.48 -5.26
N ALA A 28 5.01 8.11 -3.99
CA ALA A 28 6.28 7.51 -3.58
C ALA A 28 6.54 6.18 -4.30
N TRP A 29 5.51 5.35 -4.44
CA TRP A 29 5.59 4.10 -5.20
C TRP A 29 5.79 4.33 -6.70
N GLU A 30 5.13 5.31 -7.31
CA GLU A 30 5.34 5.68 -8.71
C GLU A 30 6.80 6.06 -8.98
N LEU A 31 7.37 6.93 -8.13
CA LEU A 31 8.77 7.32 -8.21
C LEU A 31 9.71 6.13 -8.04
N THR A 32 9.39 5.22 -7.12
CA THR A 32 10.18 4.01 -6.88
C THR A 32 10.11 3.08 -8.09
N CYS A 33 8.91 2.82 -8.62
CA CYS A 33 8.71 2.00 -9.81
C CYS A 33 9.51 2.55 -11.00
N HIS A 34 9.44 3.86 -11.24
CA HIS A 34 10.24 4.51 -12.29
C HIS A 34 11.75 4.38 -12.07
N ALA A 35 12.23 4.53 -10.83
CA ALA A 35 13.65 4.42 -10.51
C ALA A 35 14.22 3.00 -10.76
N PHE A 36 13.41 1.97 -10.55
CA PHE A 36 13.83 0.56 -10.67
C PHE A 36 13.28 -0.15 -11.92
N GLY A 37 12.60 0.57 -12.82
CA GLY A 37 12.11 0.02 -14.09
C GLY A 37 10.86 -0.84 -14.00
N TYR A 38 10.07 -0.72 -12.92
CA TYR A 38 8.77 -1.37 -12.82
C TYR A 38 7.70 -0.58 -13.59
N PRO A 39 6.80 -1.26 -14.32
CA PRO A 39 5.56 -0.64 -14.78
C PRO A 39 4.73 -0.19 -13.58
N PHE A 40 4.34 1.08 -13.55
CA PHE A 40 3.45 1.60 -12.52
C PHE A 40 1.99 1.56 -12.97
N ASP A 41 1.13 0.99 -12.13
CA ASP A 41 -0.32 0.95 -12.29
C ASP A 41 -0.94 1.44 -10.99
N TYR A 42 -1.68 2.56 -11.07
CA TYR A 42 -2.24 3.23 -9.91
C TYR A 42 -3.23 2.34 -9.16
N ASP A 43 -4.16 1.70 -9.87
CA ASP A 43 -5.22 0.89 -9.25
C ASP A 43 -4.63 -0.38 -8.61
N TYR A 44 -3.64 -0.98 -9.28
CA TYR A 44 -2.92 -2.12 -8.73
C TYR A 44 -2.14 -1.73 -7.47
N MET A 45 -1.36 -0.64 -7.50
CA MET A 45 -0.61 -0.19 -6.33
C MET A 45 -1.53 0.24 -5.18
N TYR A 46 -2.67 0.86 -5.49
CA TYR A 46 -3.68 1.21 -4.49
C TYR A 46 -4.26 -0.04 -3.82
N SER A 47 -4.49 -1.12 -4.58
CA SER A 47 -4.98 -2.39 -4.04
C SER A 47 -4.00 -3.08 -3.08
N LEU A 48 -2.71 -2.71 -3.11
CA LEU A 48 -1.68 -3.20 -2.20
C LEU A 48 -1.55 -2.31 -0.95
N GLY A 49 -2.44 -1.34 -0.75
CA GLY A 49 -2.50 -0.53 0.46
C GLY A 49 -2.60 -1.39 1.73
N GLY A 50 -1.80 -1.07 2.74
CA GLY A 50 -1.71 -1.84 3.99
C GLY A 50 -0.80 -3.08 3.93
N VAL A 51 -0.31 -3.47 2.75
CA VAL A 51 0.73 -4.51 2.62
C VAL A 51 2.08 -3.93 3.07
N PRO A 52 2.87 -4.66 3.89
CA PRO A 52 4.20 -4.21 4.29
C PRO A 52 5.11 -3.97 3.09
N THR A 53 5.92 -2.90 3.14
CA THR A 53 6.75 -2.44 2.02
C THR A 53 7.61 -3.55 1.38
N LEU A 54 8.27 -4.39 2.18
CA LEU A 54 9.11 -5.48 1.65
C LEU A 54 8.27 -6.55 0.93
N ALA A 55 7.11 -6.89 1.47
CA ALA A 55 6.18 -7.82 0.83
C ALA A 55 5.63 -7.24 -0.48
N THR A 56 5.39 -5.93 -0.54
CA THR A 56 5.02 -5.25 -1.80
C THR A 56 6.11 -5.39 -2.84
N VAL A 57 7.38 -5.25 -2.47
CA VAL A 57 8.52 -5.48 -3.39
C VAL A 57 8.55 -6.92 -3.89
N ASP A 58 8.36 -7.91 -3.01
CA ASP A 58 8.33 -9.33 -3.40
C ASP A 58 7.20 -9.61 -4.42
N ILE A 59 6.00 -9.08 -4.18
CA ILE A 59 4.86 -9.18 -5.10
C ILE A 59 5.18 -8.56 -6.47
N LEU A 60 5.84 -7.40 -6.49
CA LEU A 60 6.23 -6.73 -7.73
C LEU A 60 7.33 -7.50 -8.47
N ASN A 61 8.33 -8.04 -7.76
CA ASN A 61 9.36 -8.90 -8.33
C ASN A 61 8.74 -10.12 -9.02
N GLU A 62 7.83 -10.81 -8.34
CA GLU A 62 7.12 -11.97 -8.88
C GLU A 62 6.29 -11.60 -10.11
N LYS A 63 5.52 -10.51 -10.04
CA LYS A 63 4.64 -10.06 -11.14
C LYS A 63 5.41 -9.68 -12.40
N TYR A 64 6.56 -9.02 -12.25
CA TYR A 64 7.33 -8.48 -13.37
C TYR A 64 8.58 -9.30 -13.70
N ALA A 65 8.75 -10.46 -13.04
CA ALA A 65 9.90 -11.35 -13.20
C ALA A 65 11.25 -10.62 -13.06
N ILE A 66 11.34 -9.67 -12.12
CA ILE A 66 12.59 -8.96 -11.83
C ILE A 66 13.41 -9.84 -10.86
N PRO A 67 14.68 -10.17 -11.19
CA PRO A 67 15.53 -10.94 -10.29
C PRO A 67 15.79 -10.14 -9.01
N ILE A 68 15.65 -10.80 -7.86
CA ILE A 68 16.13 -10.27 -6.58
C ILE A 68 17.65 -10.14 -6.69
N ALA A 69 18.18 -8.93 -6.52
CA ALA A 69 19.62 -8.65 -6.50
C ALA A 69 20.28 -9.18 -5.22
#